data_AF-A0AAV4BGJ0-F1
#
_entry.id   AF-A0AAV4BGJ0-F1
#
_cell.length_a   1.000
_cell.length_b   1.000
_cell.length_c   1.000
_cell.angle_alpha   90.00
_cell.angle_beta   90.00
_cell.angle_gamma   90.00
#
_symmetry.space_group_name_H-M   'P 1'
#
loop_
_entity.id
_entity.type
_entity.pdbx_description
1 polymer ?
#
loop_
_entity_poly.entity_id
_entity_poly.type
_entity_poly.pdbx_seq_one_letter_code
_entity_poly.pdbx_strand_id
1 'polypeptide(L)'
;MEWRLDPNLLQSALRLLNKHPSVDLFASRLNHQFSRFVSYRPDPDAFAVDAFHLSWSKLNFYAFPPFCLLSRVLQKIKMEKATGILVAPLWPTQPFFPILFKMSTQEPVVLSARKKLLYLPSIPEESHPLHRKLRLVVCKISGSDSEKMDFRWRQQNYLWTHGALGQNDNMNITLKNGQHMQSESGLTACRRL
;
A
#
# COMPACT_ATOMS: atom_id res chain seq x y z
N MET A 1 17.05 -9.99 4.56
CA MET A 1 16.27 -11.10 4.00
C MET A 1 15.08 -10.53 3.25
N GLU A 2 14.89 -10.93 1.99
CA GLU A 2 13.97 -10.30 1.04
C GLU A 2 12.66 -11.07 0.96
N TRP A 3 11.76 -10.77 1.89
CA TRP A 3 10.43 -11.37 1.94
C TRP A 3 9.59 -11.01 0.72
N ARG A 4 8.85 -11.99 0.18
CA ARG A 4 7.91 -11.82 -0.92
C ARG A 4 6.47 -11.93 -0.42
N LEU A 5 5.60 -11.03 -0.86
CA LEU A 5 4.16 -11.12 -0.64
C LEU A 5 3.58 -12.32 -1.40
N ASP A 6 2.65 -13.07 -0.79
CA ASP A 6 1.92 -14.13 -1.50
C ASP A 6 1.31 -13.59 -2.82
N PRO A 7 1.65 -14.16 -3.99
CA PRO A 7 1.19 -13.65 -5.28
C PRO A 7 -0.33 -13.73 -5.45
N ASN A 8 -1.00 -14.72 -4.85
CA ASN A 8 -2.46 -14.85 -4.94
C ASN A 8 -3.17 -13.76 -4.14
N LEU A 9 -2.62 -13.41 -2.96
CA LEU A 9 -3.10 -12.29 -2.17
C LEU A 9 -2.86 -10.96 -2.88
N LEU A 10 -1.67 -10.77 -3.45
CA LEU A 10 -1.35 -9.59 -4.25
C LEU A 10 -2.32 -9.47 -5.44
N GLN A 11 -2.48 -10.52 -6.23
CA GLN A 11 -3.36 -10.52 -7.40
C GLN A 11 -4.82 -10.23 -7.02
N SER A 12 -5.28 -10.76 -5.89
CA SER A 12 -6.63 -10.48 -5.39
C SER A 12 -6.81 -9.03 -4.97
N ALA A 13 -5.81 -8.44 -4.29
CA ALA A 13 -5.82 -7.02 -3.95
C ALA A 13 -5.78 -6.12 -5.20
N LEU A 14 -4.96 -6.46 -6.19
CA LEU A 14 -4.85 -5.73 -7.46
C LEU A 14 -6.17 -5.73 -8.25
N ARG A 15 -6.88 -6.86 -8.27
CA ARG A 15 -8.22 -6.95 -8.87
C ARG A 15 -9.22 -6.03 -8.17
N LEU A 16 -9.23 -6.02 -6.83
CA LEU A 16 -10.12 -5.12 -6.07
C LEU A 16 -9.81 -3.63 -6.29
N LEU A 17 -8.54 -3.30 -6.53
CA LEU A 17 -8.06 -1.94 -6.81
C LEU A 17 -8.12 -1.56 -8.30
N ASN A 18 -8.55 -2.48 -9.18
CA ASN A 18 -8.53 -2.33 -10.63
C ASN A 18 -7.19 -1.77 -11.15
N LYS A 19 -6.08 -2.40 -10.75
CA LYS A 19 -4.72 -1.99 -11.10
C LYS A 19 -3.91 -3.16 -11.64
N HIS A 20 -3.06 -2.85 -12.63
CA HIS A 20 -2.20 -3.81 -13.30
C HIS A 20 -0.76 -3.28 -13.38
N PRO A 21 -0.02 -3.22 -12.27
CA PRO A 21 1.37 -2.79 -12.29
C PRO A 21 2.20 -3.63 -13.27
N SER A 22 3.24 -3.01 -13.81
CA SER A 22 4.17 -3.65 -14.77
C SER A 22 5.62 -3.63 -14.30
N VAL A 23 5.92 -2.91 -13.21
CA VAL A 23 7.27 -2.76 -12.65
C VAL A 23 7.21 -2.92 -11.13
N ASP A 24 8.07 -3.78 -10.58
CA ASP A 24 8.34 -3.89 -9.15
C ASP A 24 9.51 -2.98 -8.75
N LEU A 25 9.28 -1.98 -7.90
CA LEU A 25 10.32 -1.00 -7.55
C LEU A 25 11.28 -1.48 -6.45
N PHE A 26 10.92 -2.48 -5.66
CA PHE A 26 11.70 -2.85 -4.48
C PHE A 26 11.88 -4.36 -4.42
N ALA A 27 12.62 -4.88 -5.39
CA ALA A 27 12.75 -6.30 -5.59
C ALA A 27 14.16 -6.71 -6.01
N SER A 28 14.43 -8.00 -5.94
CA SER A 28 15.57 -8.67 -6.52
C SER A 28 15.09 -9.73 -7.50
N ARG A 29 16.03 -10.36 -8.20
CA ARG A 29 15.78 -11.53 -9.05
C ARG A 29 15.03 -12.66 -8.34
N LEU A 30 15.11 -12.77 -7.01
CA LEU A 30 14.46 -13.85 -6.27
C LEU A 30 13.02 -13.53 -5.87
N ASN A 31 12.70 -12.26 -5.60
CA ASN A 31 11.43 -11.90 -4.97
C ASN A 31 10.51 -11.02 -5.83
N HIS A 32 10.92 -10.65 -7.04
CA HIS A 32 10.12 -9.79 -7.91
C HIS A 32 8.72 -10.35 -8.19
N GLN A 33 7.73 -9.46 -8.18
CA GLN A 33 6.34 -9.81 -8.49
C GLN A 33 5.99 -9.64 -9.97
N PHE A 34 6.81 -8.89 -10.71
CA PHE A 34 6.57 -8.50 -12.09
C PHE A 34 7.83 -8.71 -12.92
N SER A 35 7.69 -8.96 -14.22
CA SER A 35 8.83 -9.24 -15.11
C SER A 35 9.89 -8.15 -15.11
N ARG A 36 9.49 -6.87 -15.01
CA ARG A 36 10.40 -5.74 -14.82
C ARG A 36 10.50 -5.45 -13.33
N PHE A 37 11.71 -5.43 -12.81
CA PHE A 37 11.96 -5.09 -11.41
C PHE A 37 13.20 -4.21 -11.25
N VAL A 38 13.23 -3.44 -10.17
CA VAL A 38 14.33 -2.55 -9.84
C VAL A 38 15.04 -3.07 -8.60
N SER A 39 16.33 -3.35 -8.75
CA SER A 39 17.17 -3.87 -7.67
C SER A 39 17.94 -2.77 -6.96
N TYR A 40 18.20 -2.95 -5.67
CA TYR A 40 19.01 -1.97 -4.91
C TYR A 40 20.47 -1.94 -5.38
N ARG A 41 21.01 -3.10 -5.80
CA ARG A 41 22.37 -3.26 -6.33
C ARG A 41 22.32 -3.68 -7.80
N PRO A 42 23.40 -3.48 -8.57
CA PRO A 42 23.50 -4.01 -9.92
C PRO A 42 23.14 -5.49 -9.97
N ASP A 43 22.17 -5.81 -10.82
CA ASP A 43 21.70 -7.16 -11.14
C ASP A 43 21.49 -7.18 -12.66
N PRO A 44 22.07 -8.16 -13.39
CA PRO A 44 21.99 -8.21 -14.85
C PRO A 44 20.55 -8.39 -15.36
N ASP A 45 19.66 -8.95 -14.55
CA ASP A 45 18.27 -9.20 -14.91
C ASP A 45 17.33 -8.05 -14.49
N ALA A 46 17.85 -7.06 -13.74
CA ALA A 46 17.05 -5.93 -13.28
C ALA A 46 16.81 -4.90 -14.40
N PHE A 47 15.59 -4.37 -14.43
CA PHE A 47 15.21 -3.26 -15.32
C PHE A 47 16.02 -1.99 -15.03
N ALA A 48 16.38 -1.75 -13.77
CA ALA A 48 17.21 -0.64 -13.35
C ALA A 48 17.83 -0.92 -11.96
N VAL A 49 18.76 -0.05 -11.57
CA VAL A 49 19.38 -0.05 -10.23
C VAL A 49 18.90 1.16 -9.44
N ASP A 50 18.53 0.92 -8.18
CA ASP A 50 17.99 1.88 -7.21
C ASP A 50 16.74 2.63 -7.71
N ALA A 51 15.58 2.25 -7.15
CA ALA A 51 14.31 2.87 -7.49
C ALA A 51 14.26 4.37 -7.28
N PHE A 52 15.05 4.93 -6.36
CA PHE A 52 15.03 6.37 -6.11
C PHE A 52 15.68 7.20 -7.23
N HIS A 53 16.49 6.59 -8.10
CA HIS A 53 17.07 7.24 -9.28
C HIS A 53 16.12 7.30 -10.48
N LEU A 54 15.07 6.49 -10.51
CA LEU A 54 14.08 6.52 -11.58
C LEU A 54 13.03 7.60 -11.35
N SER A 55 12.51 8.18 -12.43
CA SER A 55 11.22 8.89 -12.35
C SER A 55 10.08 7.87 -12.27
N TRP A 56 9.19 8.04 -11.29
CA TRP A 56 7.99 7.22 -11.07
C TRP A 56 6.76 7.80 -11.74
N SER A 57 6.80 9.07 -12.17
CA SER A 57 5.68 9.79 -12.80
C SER A 57 5.00 9.06 -13.97
N LYS A 58 5.78 8.34 -14.78
CA LYS A 58 5.30 7.59 -15.95
C LYS A 58 5.27 6.07 -15.73
N LEU A 59 5.63 5.60 -14.52
CA LEU A 59 5.66 4.18 -14.22
C LEU A 59 4.32 3.72 -13.66
N ASN A 60 3.81 2.62 -14.20
CA ASN A 60 2.72 1.87 -13.58
C ASN A 60 3.34 0.84 -12.62
N PHE A 61 3.60 1.28 -11.39
CA PHE A 61 4.46 0.56 -10.47
C PHE A 61 3.73 -0.14 -9.32
N TYR A 62 4.38 -1.17 -8.81
CA TYR A 62 4.17 -1.78 -7.51
C TYR A 62 5.40 -1.52 -6.64
N ALA A 63 5.18 -1.19 -5.37
CA ALA A 63 6.24 -1.00 -4.41
C ALA A 63 5.92 -1.75 -3.11
N PHE A 64 6.86 -2.60 -2.68
CA PHE A 64 6.88 -3.16 -1.34
C PHE A 64 8.25 -2.91 -0.69
N PRO A 65 8.52 -1.66 -0.27
CA PRO A 65 9.83 -1.27 0.21
C PRO A 65 10.10 -1.87 1.61
N PRO A 66 11.38 -1.97 2.00
CA PRO A 66 11.75 -2.04 3.41
C PRO A 66 10.99 -0.98 4.23
N PHE A 67 10.43 -1.37 5.39
CA PHE A 67 9.48 -0.52 6.10
C PHE A 67 10.08 0.82 6.55
N CYS A 68 11.38 0.88 6.82
CA CYS A 68 12.10 2.11 7.14
C CYS A 68 12.12 3.15 6.01
N LEU A 69 11.85 2.73 4.75
CA LEU A 69 11.86 3.61 3.58
C LEU A 69 10.47 4.18 3.25
N LEU A 70 9.40 3.77 3.93
CA LEU A 70 8.01 4.15 3.59
C LEU A 70 7.81 5.68 3.52
N SER A 71 8.37 6.44 4.46
CA SER A 71 8.28 7.90 4.43
C SER A 71 8.94 8.51 3.19
N ARG A 72 10.11 8.00 2.78
CA ARG A 72 10.83 8.44 1.59
C ARG A 72 10.07 8.09 0.30
N VAL A 73 9.48 6.89 0.26
CA VAL A 73 8.62 6.45 -0.87
C VAL A 73 7.41 7.38 -1.02
N LEU A 74 6.69 7.67 0.07
CA LEU A 74 5.53 8.58 0.04
C LEU A 74 5.92 9.99 -0.41
N GLN A 75 7.05 10.52 0.07
CA GLN A 75 7.58 11.81 -0.37
C GLN A 75 7.86 11.83 -1.87
N LYS A 76 8.55 10.80 -2.39
CA LYS A 76 8.86 10.72 -3.83
C LYS A 76 7.59 10.64 -4.69
N ILE A 77 6.60 9.84 -4.28
CA ILE A 77 5.31 9.75 -4.97
C ILE A 77 4.61 11.11 -5.00
N LYS A 78 4.61 11.84 -3.88
CA LYS A 78 4.05 13.18 -3.80
C LYS A 78 4.78 14.17 -4.71
N MET A 79 6.11 14.24 -4.62
CA MET A 79 6.93 15.17 -5.39
C MET A 79 6.80 14.97 -6.89
N GLU A 80 6.76 13.72 -7.35
CA GLU A 80 6.71 13.39 -8.77
C GLU A 80 5.28 13.25 -9.31
N LYS A 81 4.27 13.53 -8.47
CA LYS A 81 2.84 13.32 -8.79
C LYS A 81 2.57 11.92 -9.35
N ALA A 82 3.32 10.93 -8.89
CA ALA A 82 3.24 9.57 -9.38
C ALA A 82 2.01 8.84 -8.82
N THR A 83 1.52 7.85 -9.53
CA THR A 83 0.38 7.02 -9.09
C THR A 83 0.73 5.54 -9.25
N GLY A 84 0.53 4.76 -8.18
CA GLY A 84 0.89 3.34 -8.19
C GLY A 84 0.34 2.57 -7.00
N ILE A 85 0.81 1.33 -6.87
CA ILE A 85 0.46 0.45 -5.75
C ILE A 85 1.58 0.49 -4.72
N LEU A 86 1.23 0.74 -3.47
CA LEU A 86 2.13 0.64 -2.33
C LEU A 86 1.58 -0.36 -1.31
N VAL A 87 2.44 -1.29 -0.92
CA VAL A 87 2.20 -2.19 0.21
C VAL A 87 2.93 -1.65 1.43
N ALA A 88 2.21 -1.53 2.55
CA ALA A 88 2.76 -1.06 3.81
C ALA A 88 2.23 -1.91 4.98
N PRO A 89 2.93 -1.97 6.12
CA PRO A 89 2.38 -2.58 7.31
C PRO A 89 1.23 -1.74 7.86
N LEU A 90 0.19 -2.43 8.35
CA LEU A 90 -0.96 -1.79 8.95
C LEU A 90 -0.64 -1.35 10.39
N TRP A 91 0.09 -0.25 10.52
CA TRP A 91 0.56 0.31 11.79
C TRP A 91 0.05 1.74 12.01
N PRO A 92 -1.15 1.91 12.58
CA PRO A 92 -1.79 3.23 12.72
C PRO A 92 -1.00 4.27 13.52
N THR A 93 -0.12 3.82 14.42
CA THR A 93 0.70 4.68 15.27
C THR A 93 1.96 5.21 14.59
N GLN A 94 2.26 4.77 13.36
CA GLN A 94 3.47 5.18 12.65
C GLN A 94 3.24 6.45 11.82
N PRO A 95 4.21 7.39 11.77
CA PRO A 95 4.04 8.67 11.07
C PRO A 95 3.68 8.56 9.58
N PHE A 96 4.13 7.52 8.89
CA PHE A 96 3.81 7.31 7.47
C PHE A 96 2.34 6.96 7.24
N PHE A 97 1.67 6.38 8.24
CA PHE A 97 0.33 5.80 8.09
C PHE A 97 -0.76 6.83 7.75
N PRO A 98 -0.92 7.95 8.49
CA PRO A 98 -1.91 8.96 8.10
C PRO A 98 -1.62 9.58 6.73
N ILE A 99 -0.34 9.70 6.34
CA ILE A 99 0.06 10.21 5.03
C ILE A 99 -0.36 9.23 3.92
N LEU A 100 -0.08 7.94 4.10
CA LEU A 100 -0.48 6.88 3.19
C LEU A 100 -1.98 6.94 2.89
N PHE A 101 -2.82 7.02 3.92
CA PHE A 101 -4.28 7.06 3.76
C PHE A 101 -4.76 8.34 3.08
N LYS A 102 -4.17 9.51 3.41
CA LYS A 102 -4.48 10.77 2.73
C LYS A 102 -4.12 10.76 1.24
N MET A 103 -3.15 9.93 0.84
CA MET A 103 -2.72 9.75 -0.55
C MET A 103 -3.46 8.62 -1.29
N SER A 104 -4.27 7.82 -0.59
CA SER A 104 -5.08 6.77 -1.21
C SER A 104 -6.17 7.38 -2.09
N THR A 105 -6.35 6.79 -3.27
CA THR A 105 -7.34 7.22 -4.28
C THR A 105 -8.48 6.20 -4.44
N GLN A 106 -8.47 5.18 -3.60
CA GLN A 106 -9.47 4.12 -3.53
C GLN A 106 -9.42 3.50 -2.14
N GLU A 107 -10.49 2.80 -1.76
CA GLU A 107 -10.57 1.97 -0.57
C GLU A 107 -9.38 0.99 -0.48
N PRO A 108 -8.52 1.10 0.55
CA PRO A 108 -7.39 0.19 0.71
C PRO A 108 -7.82 -1.25 0.96
N VAL A 109 -6.97 -2.20 0.55
CA VAL A 109 -7.19 -3.64 0.78
C VAL A 109 -6.30 -4.11 1.91
N VAL A 110 -6.90 -4.63 2.98
CA VAL A 110 -6.19 -5.11 4.16
C VAL A 110 -5.99 -6.63 4.07
N LEU A 111 -4.73 -7.04 4.19
CA LEU A 111 -4.33 -8.43 4.23
C LEU A 111 -4.16 -8.88 5.67
N SER A 112 -4.98 -9.86 6.08
CA SER A 112 -4.96 -10.41 7.43
C SER A 112 -3.68 -11.21 7.70
N ALA A 113 -3.17 -11.11 8.93
CA ALA A 113 -2.01 -11.87 9.39
C ALA A 113 -2.24 -13.38 9.21
N ARG A 114 -1.28 -14.05 8.59
CA ARG A 114 -1.28 -15.49 8.34
C ARG A 114 0.14 -15.98 8.08
N LYS A 115 0.38 -17.29 8.29
CA LYS A 115 1.71 -17.90 8.11
C LYS A 115 2.34 -17.58 6.76
N LYS A 116 1.58 -17.78 5.67
CA LYS A 116 1.99 -17.52 4.29
C LYS A 116 1.55 -16.14 3.79
N LEU A 117 1.62 -15.10 4.63
CA LEU A 117 1.42 -13.73 4.15
C LEU A 117 2.66 -13.26 3.38
N LEU A 118 3.82 -13.44 4.03
CA LEU A 118 5.14 -13.20 3.47
C LEU A 118 5.92 -14.51 3.54
N TYR A 119 6.66 -14.84 2.49
CA TYR A 119 7.55 -16.00 2.46
C TYR A 119 8.90 -15.62 1.87
N LEU A 120 9.95 -16.38 2.20
CA LEU A 120 11.26 -16.23 1.59
C LEU A 120 11.35 -17.17 0.38
N PRO A 121 11.55 -16.67 -0.85
CA PRO A 121 11.70 -17.53 -2.02
C PRO A 121 12.86 -18.52 -1.88
N SER A 122 13.93 -18.12 -1.19
CA SER A 122 15.10 -18.97 -0.93
C SER A 122 14.84 -20.07 0.11
N ILE A 123 13.89 -19.86 1.03
CA ILE A 123 13.54 -20.80 2.11
C ILE A 123 12.01 -20.75 2.34
N PRO A 124 11.20 -21.38 1.47
CA PRO A 124 9.74 -21.22 1.51
C PRO A 124 9.05 -21.71 2.78
N GLU A 125 9.69 -22.63 3.52
CA GLU A 125 9.18 -23.16 4.79
C GLU A 125 9.41 -22.20 5.97
N GLU A 126 10.29 -21.22 5.83
CA GLU A 126 10.55 -20.26 6.88
C GLU A 126 9.38 -19.27 7.02
N SER A 127 8.82 -19.23 8.23
CA SER A 127 7.75 -18.28 8.55
C SER A 127 8.33 -16.94 8.95
N HIS A 128 7.75 -15.85 8.42
CA HIS A 128 8.13 -14.50 8.82
C HIS A 128 8.07 -14.33 10.36
N PRO A 129 9.06 -13.72 11.03
CA PRO A 129 9.07 -13.57 12.49
C PRO A 129 7.78 -12.95 13.04
N LEU A 130 7.22 -11.99 12.29
CA LEU A 130 5.96 -11.31 12.61
C LEU A 130 4.68 -11.96 12.02
N HIS A 131 4.71 -13.16 11.42
CA HIS A 131 3.58 -13.74 10.67
C HIS A 131 2.23 -13.80 11.43
N ARG A 132 2.27 -13.88 12.77
CA ARG A 132 1.05 -13.92 13.62
C ARG A 132 0.40 -12.56 13.82
N LYS A 133 1.17 -11.47 13.70
CA LYS A 133 0.72 -10.10 14.03
C LYS A 133 0.78 -9.16 12.84
N LEU A 134 1.64 -9.44 11.87
CA LEU A 134 1.85 -8.60 10.70
C LEU A 134 0.61 -8.62 9.82
N ARG A 135 -0.05 -7.49 9.76
CA ARG A 135 -1.07 -7.18 8.77
C ARG A 135 -0.48 -6.21 7.78
N LEU A 136 -0.84 -6.36 6.52
CA LEU A 136 -0.44 -5.45 5.46
C LEU A 136 -1.66 -4.71 4.92
N VAL A 137 -1.43 -3.54 4.34
CA VAL A 137 -2.41 -2.82 3.55
C VAL A 137 -1.84 -2.57 2.16
N VAL A 138 -2.66 -2.83 1.14
CA VAL A 138 -2.37 -2.56 -0.26
C VAL A 138 -3.19 -1.36 -0.67
N CYS A 139 -2.50 -0.27 -1.02
CA CYS A 139 -3.13 1.00 -1.35
C CYS A 139 -2.82 1.37 -2.81
N LYS A 140 -3.86 1.81 -3.54
CA LYS A 140 -3.67 2.63 -4.74
C LYS A 140 -3.46 4.07 -4.30
N ILE A 141 -2.23 4.56 -4.42
CA ILE A 141 -1.84 5.89 -3.97
C ILE A 141 -1.44 6.80 -5.11
N SER A 142 -1.70 8.09 -4.93
CA SER A 142 -1.34 9.14 -5.89
C SER A 142 -0.67 10.32 -5.19
N GLY A 143 0.31 10.92 -5.86
CA GLY A 143 0.85 12.23 -5.52
C GLY A 143 -0.02 13.39 -6.00
N SER A 144 -0.86 13.18 -7.01
CA SER A 144 -1.72 14.20 -7.62
C SER A 144 -2.89 14.59 -6.71
N ASP A 145 -3.11 15.89 -6.50
CA ASP A 145 -4.18 16.37 -5.62
C ASP A 145 -5.57 16.22 -6.23
N SER A 146 -5.72 16.29 -7.56
CA SER A 146 -7.00 16.09 -8.25
C SER A 146 -7.55 14.67 -8.01
N GLU A 147 -6.71 13.65 -8.19
CA GLU A 147 -7.12 12.24 -8.00
C GLU A 147 -7.51 11.95 -6.54
N LYS A 148 -6.85 12.61 -5.57
CA LYS A 148 -7.21 12.51 -4.14
C LYS A 148 -8.52 13.23 -3.84
N MET A 149 -8.74 14.41 -4.43
CA MET A 149 -9.97 15.17 -4.26
C MET A 149 -11.18 14.42 -4.80
N ASP A 150 -11.08 13.82 -5.99
CA ASP A 150 -12.16 13.02 -6.59
C ASP A 150 -12.57 11.83 -5.73
N PHE A 151 -11.59 11.19 -5.07
CA PHE A 151 -11.87 10.08 -4.16
C PHE A 151 -12.57 10.57 -2.88
N ARG A 152 -12.04 11.63 -2.25
CA ARG A 152 -12.67 12.23 -1.06
C ARG A 152 -14.08 12.73 -1.34
N TRP A 153 -14.30 13.38 -2.47
CA TRP A 153 -15.61 13.90 -2.88
C TRP A 153 -16.62 12.76 -3.09
N ARG A 154 -16.21 11.67 -3.74
CA ARG A 154 -17.04 10.46 -3.88
C ARG A 154 -17.39 9.82 -2.54
N GLN A 155 -16.43 9.73 -1.62
CA GLN A 155 -16.69 9.22 -0.27
C GLN A 155 -17.65 10.14 0.50
N GLN A 156 -17.44 11.45 0.44
CA GLN A 156 -18.28 12.41 1.14
C GLN A 156 -19.71 12.38 0.60
N ASN A 157 -19.92 12.43 -0.72
CA ASN A 157 -21.26 12.36 -1.32
C ASN A 157 -21.99 11.06 -1.04
N TYR A 158 -21.28 9.93 -0.99
CA TYR A 158 -21.86 8.66 -0.56
C TYR A 158 -22.37 8.73 0.90
N LEU A 159 -21.60 9.34 1.80
CA LEU A 159 -21.99 9.56 3.19
C LEU A 159 -23.14 10.57 3.34
N TRP A 160 -23.17 11.62 2.51
CA TRP A 160 -24.23 12.63 2.51
C TRP A 160 -25.56 12.08 1.97
N THR A 161 -25.53 11.22 0.97
CA THR A 161 -26.73 10.63 0.35
C THR A 161 -27.36 9.51 1.19
N HIS A 162 -26.60 8.87 2.08
CA HIS A 162 -27.06 7.71 2.88
C HIS A 162 -27.13 7.99 4.39
N GLY A 163 -27.14 9.27 4.81
CA GLY A 163 -27.56 9.71 6.14
C GLY A 163 -26.67 9.24 7.31
N ALA A 164 -25.55 9.91 7.54
CA ALA A 164 -24.84 9.86 8.82
C ALA A 164 -24.75 11.27 9.43
N LEU A 165 -25.84 11.71 10.08
CA LEU A 165 -25.81 12.85 11.00
C LEU A 165 -25.20 12.39 12.33
N GLY A 166 -24.11 13.05 12.74
CA GLY A 166 -23.51 12.92 14.06
C GLY A 166 -22.31 13.85 14.19
N GLN A 167 -22.52 15.05 14.76
CA GLN A 167 -21.46 15.99 15.12
C GLN A 167 -20.76 15.58 16.43
N ASN A 168 -19.45 15.86 16.46
CA ASN A 168 -18.54 16.17 17.58
C ASN A 168 -18.36 15.17 18.75
N ASP A 169 -17.14 14.63 18.89
CA ASP A 169 -16.09 15.06 19.84
C ASP A 169 -15.04 13.96 20.12
N ASN A 170 -13.78 14.39 20.18
CA ASN A 170 -12.57 13.78 20.79
C ASN A 170 -12.28 12.26 20.70
N MET A 171 -11.10 12.00 20.13
CA MET A 171 -10.11 10.96 20.48
C MET A 171 -10.63 9.55 20.83
N ASN A 172 -10.57 8.65 19.85
CA ASN A 172 -10.02 7.28 20.00
C ASN A 172 -10.06 6.54 18.64
N ILE A 173 -8.89 6.12 18.13
CA ILE A 173 -8.81 5.21 16.96
C ILE A 173 -9.16 3.81 17.45
N THR A 174 -10.45 3.53 17.54
CA THR A 174 -10.98 2.21 17.88
C THR A 174 -11.47 1.56 16.59
N LEU A 175 -10.94 0.37 16.26
CA LEU A 175 -11.53 -0.52 15.26
C LEU A 175 -12.88 -1.02 15.81
N LYS A 176 -13.93 -0.18 15.75
CA LYS A 176 -15.30 -0.66 15.98
C LYS A 176 -15.74 -1.42 14.74
N ASN A 177 -15.82 -2.74 14.88
CA ASN A 177 -16.47 -3.68 13.95
C ASN A 177 -16.01 -3.62 12.48
N GLY A 178 -14.71 -3.81 12.25
CA GLY A 178 -14.21 -4.59 11.11
C GLY A 178 -14.33 -4.03 9.67
N GLN A 179 -14.96 -2.88 9.43
CA GLN A 179 -15.19 -2.35 8.08
C GLN A 179 -14.68 -0.92 7.84
N HIS A 180 -14.33 -0.19 8.90
CA HIS A 180 -13.95 1.22 8.80
C HIS A 180 -12.75 1.58 9.68
N MET A 181 -11.87 2.45 9.18
CA MET A 181 -10.80 3.09 9.96
C MET A 181 -11.08 4.60 10.04
N GLN A 182 -11.20 5.12 11.25
CA GLN A 182 -11.39 6.55 11.49
C GLN A 182 -10.02 7.23 11.63
N SER A 183 -9.76 8.21 10.76
CA SER A 183 -8.62 9.13 10.88
C SER A 183 -9.13 10.52 11.23
N GLU A 184 -8.27 11.43 11.72
CA GLU A 184 -8.60 12.85 11.95
C GLU A 184 -9.19 13.57 10.71
N SER A 185 -9.07 12.97 9.52
CA SER A 185 -9.62 13.45 8.24
C SER A 185 -10.89 12.73 7.77
N GLY A 186 -11.52 11.89 8.60
CA GLY A 186 -12.77 11.16 8.29
C GLY A 186 -12.61 9.63 8.30
N LEU A 187 -13.75 8.92 8.19
CA LEU A 187 -13.79 7.46 8.02
C LEU A 187 -13.29 7.08 6.63
N THR A 188 -12.26 6.24 6.56
CA THR A 188 -11.88 5.53 5.34
C THR A 188 -12.33 4.08 5.48
N ALA A 189 -13.22 3.62 4.59
CA ALA A 189 -13.56 2.21 4.50
C ALA A 189 -12.32 1.40 4.06
N CYS A 190 -12.26 0.13 4.44
CA CYS A 190 -11.19 -0.78 4.01
C CYS A 190 -11.79 -2.14 3.63
N ARG A 191 -11.38 -2.68 2.48
CA ARG A 191 -11.74 -4.04 2.08
C ARG A 191 -10.81 -5.03 2.76
N ARG A 192 -11.31 -6.21 3.14
CA ARG A 192 -10.51 -7.23 3.81
C ARG A 192 -10.37 -8.50 2.98
N LEU A 193 -9.17 -9.05 2.96
CA LEU A 193 -8.83 -10.39 2.44
C LEU A 193 -8.29 -11.32 3.53
#